data_AF-A0A842I6D7-F1
#
_entry.id   AF-A0A842I6D7-F1
#
_cell.length_a   1.000
_cell.length_b   1.000
_cell.length_c   1.000
_cell.angle_alpha   90.00
_cell.angle_beta   90.00
_cell.angle_gamma   90.00
#
_symmetry.space_group_name_H-M   'P 1'
#
loop_
_entity.id
_entity.type
_entity.pdbx_description
1 polymer ?
#
loop_
_entity_poly.entity_id
_entity_poly.type
_entity_poly.pdbx_seq_one_letter_code
_entity_poly.pdbx_strand_id
1 'polypeptide(L)'
;MDLAQKTPEQLERIISRHRDAGKMSADLCKQAMAELSTRVVKGFNLTHAIDHLIDAARSGKPTDFKQLAIASGVFDEKIHVWGNWATTSLKLDRLCIYCVHHGLPQLTAMLGNAGGKIGDSVCDGFLKGLDAAGIKYSGEPRAIYEEHRKICIEWGASA
;
A
#
# COMPACT_ATOMS: atom_id res chain seq x y z
N MET A 1 20.71 -12.30 11.86
CA MET A 1 20.17 -11.18 12.67
C MET A 1 18.74 -11.52 13.00
N ASP A 2 18.35 -11.49 14.26
CA ASP A 2 16.95 -11.70 14.64
C ASP A 2 16.14 -10.41 14.45
N LEU A 3 15.11 -10.48 13.60
CA LEU A 3 14.23 -9.36 13.29
C LEU A 3 13.03 -9.27 14.24
N ALA A 4 12.67 -10.37 14.91
CA ALA A 4 11.57 -10.38 15.88
C ALA A 4 11.85 -9.43 17.05
N GLN A 5 13.12 -9.26 17.42
CA GLN A 5 13.56 -8.35 18.49
C GLN A 5 13.69 -6.89 18.05
N LYS A 6 13.52 -6.56 16.77
CA LYS A 6 13.56 -5.18 16.28
C LYS A 6 12.26 -4.45 16.59
N THR A 7 12.31 -3.15 16.83
CA THR A 7 11.10 -2.32 16.86
C THR A 7 10.60 -2.04 15.43
N PRO A 8 9.31 -1.68 15.24
CA PRO A 8 8.81 -1.26 13.93
C PRO A 8 9.66 -0.18 13.26
N GLU A 9 10.13 0.82 14.01
CA GLU A 9 10.96 1.92 13.51
C GLU A 9 12.33 1.42 13.02
N GLN A 10 12.87 0.38 13.67
CA GLN A 10 14.12 -0.23 13.24
C GLN A 10 13.93 -1.06 11.96
N LEU A 11 12.81 -1.78 11.84
CA LEU A 11 12.45 -2.49 10.60
C LEU A 11 12.27 -1.49 9.45
N GLU A 12 11.55 -0.39 9.68
CA GLU A 12 11.37 0.69 8.71
C GLU A 12 12.70 1.28 8.25
N ARG A 13 13.64 1.48 9.18
CA ARG A 13 14.98 1.97 8.84
C ARG A 13 15.75 1.00 7.97
N ILE A 14 15.62 -0.32 8.20
CA ILE A 14 16.22 -1.34 7.35
C ILE A 14 15.63 -1.25 5.94
N ILE A 15 14.31 -1.18 5.83
CA ILE A 15 13.59 -1.09 4.54
C ILE A 15 13.99 0.17 3.78
N SER A 16 13.98 1.33 4.44
CA SER A 16 14.36 2.61 3.83
C SER A 16 15.79 2.58 3.29
N ARG A 17 16.75 2.03 4.04
CA ARG A 17 18.14 1.93 3.56
C ARG A 17 18.29 1.02 2.35
N HIS A 18 17.52 -0.06 2.29
CA HIS A 18 17.53 -0.92 1.11
C HIS A 18 16.87 -0.24 -0.08
N ARG A 19 15.80 0.53 0.13
CA ARG A 19 15.17 1.37 -0.89
C ARG A 19 16.16 2.37 -1.47
N ASP A 20 16.83 3.15 -0.62
CA ASP A 20 17.80 4.17 -1.05
C ASP A 20 18.99 3.56 -1.81
N ALA A 21 19.33 2.30 -1.51
CA ALA A 21 20.38 1.55 -2.19
C ALA A 21 19.90 0.79 -3.45
N GLY A 22 18.62 0.85 -3.82
CA GLY A 22 18.04 0.08 -4.92
C GLY A 22 18.04 -1.45 -4.68
N LYS A 23 18.07 -1.89 -3.42
CA LYS A 23 18.22 -3.28 -2.98
C LYS A 23 16.94 -3.83 -2.33
N MET A 24 15.77 -3.43 -2.84
CA MET A 24 14.48 -3.93 -2.33
C MET A 24 14.33 -5.45 -2.46
N SER A 25 15.04 -6.09 -3.39
CA SER A 25 15.03 -7.56 -3.55
C SER A 25 15.97 -8.31 -2.59
N ALA A 26 16.72 -7.63 -1.73
CA ALA A 26 17.62 -8.27 -0.77
C ALA A 26 16.83 -9.03 0.31
N ASP A 27 17.32 -10.21 0.71
CA ASP A 27 16.61 -11.09 1.65
C ASP A 27 16.37 -10.43 3.01
N LEU A 28 17.29 -9.59 3.47
CA LEU A 28 17.11 -8.84 4.70
C LEU A 28 15.95 -7.82 4.62
N CYS A 29 15.76 -7.20 3.45
CA CYS A 29 14.63 -6.29 3.20
C CYS A 29 13.33 -7.08 3.20
N LYS A 30 13.30 -8.24 2.52
CA LYS A 30 12.13 -9.14 2.49
C LYS A 30 11.71 -9.57 3.89
N GLN A 31 12.66 -10.04 4.70
CA GLN A 31 12.35 -10.49 6.06
C GLN A 31 11.91 -9.33 6.96
N ALA A 32 12.51 -8.13 6.81
CA ALA A 32 12.09 -6.96 7.57
C ALA A 32 10.67 -6.50 7.21
N MET A 33 10.28 -6.60 5.93
CA MET A 33 8.92 -6.31 5.47
C MET A 33 7.91 -7.31 5.99
N ALA A 34 8.20 -8.61 5.90
CA ALA A 34 7.33 -9.67 6.41
C ALA A 34 7.13 -9.55 7.93
N GLU A 35 8.17 -9.19 8.68
CA GLU A 35 8.03 -8.95 10.12
C GLU A 35 7.26 -7.66 10.42
N LEU A 36 7.43 -6.61 9.62
CA LEU A 36 6.69 -5.36 9.82
C LEU A 36 5.19 -5.53 9.52
N SER A 37 4.82 -6.38 8.56
CA SER A 37 3.42 -6.58 8.17
C SER A 37 2.57 -7.25 9.24
N THR A 38 3.17 -8.05 10.13
CA THR A 38 2.45 -8.67 11.26
C THR A 38 2.15 -7.69 12.38
N ARG A 39 2.67 -6.45 12.31
CA ARG A 39 2.63 -5.48 13.40
C ARG A 39 1.70 -4.31 13.06
N VAL A 40 0.98 -3.83 14.07
CA VAL A 40 0.26 -2.56 13.99
C VAL A 40 1.25 -1.43 14.24
N VAL A 41 1.36 -0.49 13.29
CA VAL A 41 2.29 0.63 13.40
C VAL A 41 1.51 1.94 13.43
N LYS A 42 1.58 2.65 14.56
CA LYS A 42 0.88 3.93 14.77
C LYS A 42 -0.61 3.86 14.42
N GLY A 43 -1.27 2.76 14.80
CA GLY A 43 -2.69 2.50 14.50
C GLY A 43 -2.97 1.98 13.09
N PHE A 44 -1.97 1.85 12.22
CA PHE A 44 -2.13 1.27 10.89
C PHE A 44 -1.79 -0.22 10.88
N ASN A 45 -2.78 -1.05 10.57
CA ASN A 45 -2.63 -2.48 10.32
C ASN A 45 -2.46 -2.73 8.82
N LEU A 46 -1.26 -3.13 8.41
CA LEU A 46 -0.91 -3.34 7.00
C LEU A 46 -1.67 -4.53 6.40
N THR A 47 -1.80 -5.63 7.14
CA THR A 47 -2.51 -6.83 6.68
C THR A 47 -3.97 -6.53 6.37
N HIS A 48 -4.69 -5.89 7.29
CA HIS A 48 -6.10 -5.55 7.07
C HIS A 48 -6.29 -4.57 5.91
N ALA A 49 -5.34 -3.64 5.73
CA ALA A 49 -5.34 -2.73 4.60
C ALA A 49 -5.19 -3.48 3.27
N ILE A 50 -4.31 -4.49 3.21
CA ILE A 50 -4.12 -5.34 2.03
C ILE A 50 -5.36 -6.19 1.77
N ASP A 51 -5.91 -6.86 2.78
CA ASP A 51 -7.11 -7.71 2.65
C ASP A 51 -8.29 -6.90 2.08
N HIS A 52 -8.49 -5.68 2.58
CA HIS A 52 -9.51 -4.76 2.03
C HIS A 52 -9.30 -4.43 0.55
N LEU A 53 -8.04 -4.24 0.13
CA LEU A 53 -7.74 -3.97 -1.29
C LEU A 53 -7.88 -5.23 -2.16
N ILE A 54 -7.62 -6.41 -1.61
CA ILE A 54 -7.89 -7.70 -2.26
C ILE A 54 -9.40 -7.85 -2.48
N ASP A 55 -10.23 -7.56 -1.48
CA ASP A 55 -11.69 -7.61 -1.61
C ASP A 55 -12.21 -6.59 -2.63
N ALA A 56 -11.62 -5.39 -2.67
CA ALA A 56 -11.92 -4.41 -3.70
C ALA A 56 -11.57 -4.93 -5.12
N ALA A 57 -10.42 -5.57 -5.28
CA ALA A 57 -9.99 -6.17 -6.54
C ALA A 57 -10.93 -7.33 -6.96
N ARG A 58 -11.25 -8.25 -6.05
CA ARG A 58 -12.16 -9.38 -6.27
C ARG A 58 -13.56 -8.95 -6.67
N SER A 59 -14.08 -7.91 -6.03
CA SER A 59 -15.41 -7.37 -6.34
C SER A 59 -15.44 -6.49 -7.58
N GLY A 60 -14.27 -6.15 -8.15
CA GLY A 60 -14.14 -5.19 -9.26
C GLY A 60 -14.57 -3.77 -8.89
N LYS A 61 -14.72 -3.46 -7.60
CA LYS A 61 -15.21 -2.18 -7.10
C LYS A 61 -14.08 -1.44 -6.39
N PRO A 62 -13.53 -0.38 -7.00
CA PRO A 62 -12.51 0.44 -6.37
C PRO A 62 -13.00 1.06 -5.06
N THR A 63 -12.07 1.21 -4.12
CA THR A 63 -12.31 1.77 -2.79
C THR A 63 -11.75 3.20 -2.69
N ASP A 64 -11.88 3.82 -1.52
CA ASP A 64 -11.33 5.15 -1.27
C ASP A 64 -10.51 5.22 0.03
N PHE A 65 -9.79 6.33 0.20
CA PHE A 65 -8.93 6.55 1.36
C PHE A 65 -9.66 6.42 2.70
N LYS A 66 -10.95 6.78 2.77
CA LYS A 66 -11.72 6.69 4.01
C LYS A 66 -11.98 5.24 4.37
N GLN A 67 -12.46 4.45 3.42
CA GLN A 67 -12.70 3.03 3.62
C GLN A 67 -11.40 2.28 3.96
N LEU A 68 -10.29 2.61 3.29
CA LEU A 68 -8.98 2.04 3.63
C LEU A 68 -8.52 2.42 5.05
N ALA A 69 -8.75 3.66 5.48
CA ALA A 69 -8.40 4.12 6.82
C ALA A 69 -9.22 3.41 7.91
N ILE A 70 -10.50 3.11 7.63
CA ILE A 70 -11.37 2.32 8.51
C ILE A 70 -10.88 0.88 8.58
N ALA A 71 -10.68 0.24 7.42
CA ALA A 71 -10.25 -1.14 7.34
C ALA A 71 -8.89 -1.37 8.02
N SER A 72 -7.96 -0.43 7.86
CA SER A 72 -6.62 -0.50 8.45
C SER A 72 -6.58 -0.15 9.95
N GLY A 73 -7.69 0.29 10.55
CA GLY A 73 -7.77 0.70 11.96
C GLY A 73 -7.24 2.10 12.28
N VAL A 74 -6.81 2.86 11.27
CA VAL A 74 -6.34 4.25 11.43
C VAL A 74 -7.47 5.21 11.79
N PHE A 75 -8.68 4.93 11.30
CA PHE A 75 -9.82 5.81 11.44
C PHE A 75 -11.02 5.04 12.00
N ASP A 76 -11.73 5.68 12.94
CA ASP A 76 -12.98 5.17 13.51
C ASP A 76 -14.00 6.30 13.40
N GLU A 77 -15.05 6.07 12.59
CA GLU A 77 -16.11 7.04 12.34
C GLU A 77 -16.90 7.46 13.58
N LYS A 78 -16.87 6.65 14.65
CA LYS A 78 -17.58 6.95 15.91
C LYS A 78 -16.78 7.90 16.80
N ILE A 79 -15.45 7.90 16.65
CA ILE A 79 -14.52 8.60 17.55
C ILE A 79 -13.91 9.81 16.85
N HIS A 80 -13.75 9.74 15.53
CA HIS A 80 -12.95 10.68 14.77
C HIS A 80 -13.73 11.39 13.67
N VAL A 81 -13.35 12.65 13.42
CA VAL A 81 -13.80 13.43 12.26
C VAL A 81 -12.79 13.28 11.13
N TRP A 82 -13.30 13.01 9.92
CA TRP A 82 -12.46 12.84 8.74
C TRP A 82 -11.64 14.09 8.44
N GLY A 83 -10.37 13.92 8.11
CA GLY A 83 -9.48 15.03 7.76
C GLY A 83 -8.13 14.56 7.23
N ASN A 84 -7.28 15.52 6.84
CA ASN A 84 -5.98 15.24 6.21
C ASN A 84 -5.03 14.40 7.08
N TRP A 85 -5.20 14.42 8.40
CA TRP A 85 -4.40 13.58 9.29
C TRP A 85 -4.60 12.07 9.01
N ALA A 86 -5.82 11.66 8.66
CA ALA A 86 -6.14 10.26 8.39
C ALA A 86 -5.48 9.78 7.10
N THR A 87 -5.50 10.60 6.05
CA THR A 87 -4.83 10.28 4.77
C THR A 87 -3.31 10.23 4.93
N THR A 88 -2.69 11.11 5.72
CA THR A 88 -1.24 11.04 6.00
C THR A 88 -0.83 9.85 6.88
N SER A 89 -1.79 9.24 7.57
CA SER A 89 -1.57 8.07 8.40
C SER A 89 -1.60 6.76 7.60
N LEU A 90 -2.26 6.77 6.43
CA LEU A 90 -2.23 5.67 5.47
C LEU A 90 -0.82 5.53 4.90
N LYS A 91 -0.13 4.45 5.26
CA LYS A 91 1.23 4.17 4.82
C LYS A 91 1.24 3.56 3.40
N LEU A 92 0.83 4.35 2.42
CA LEU A 92 0.62 3.88 1.03
C LEU A 92 1.89 3.32 0.39
N ASP A 93 3.06 3.87 0.72
CA ASP A 93 4.36 3.36 0.28
C ASP A 93 4.57 1.92 0.76
N ARG A 94 4.16 1.60 2.01
CA ARG A 94 4.26 0.25 2.57
C ARG A 94 3.34 -0.73 1.85
N LEU A 95 2.16 -0.30 1.41
CA LEU A 95 1.25 -1.14 0.65
C LEU A 95 1.85 -1.52 -0.70
N CYS A 96 2.42 -0.57 -1.45
CA CYS A 96 3.08 -0.86 -2.73
C CYS A 96 4.26 -1.82 -2.55
N ILE A 97 5.10 -1.57 -1.54
CA ILE A 97 6.25 -2.41 -1.21
C ILE A 97 5.79 -3.83 -0.82
N TYR A 98 4.76 -3.94 0.02
CA TYR A 98 4.17 -5.22 0.38
C TYR A 98 3.70 -5.99 -0.85
N CYS A 99 2.99 -5.32 -1.78
CA CYS A 99 2.52 -5.97 -3.00
C CYS A 99 3.66 -6.58 -3.81
N VAL A 100 4.77 -5.85 -4.00
CA VAL A 100 5.97 -6.36 -4.68
C VAL A 100 6.53 -7.59 -3.98
N HIS A 101 6.68 -7.54 -2.66
CA HIS A 101 7.29 -8.63 -1.89
C HIS A 101 6.47 -9.90 -1.87
N HIS A 102 5.13 -9.78 -1.89
CA HIS A 102 4.22 -10.91 -1.85
C HIS A 102 3.80 -11.39 -3.25
N GLY A 103 4.39 -10.84 -4.32
CA GLY A 103 4.04 -11.20 -5.69
C GLY A 103 2.60 -10.84 -6.07
N LEU A 104 2.02 -9.85 -5.37
CA LEU A 104 0.68 -9.35 -5.62
C LEU A 104 0.73 -8.25 -6.70
N PRO A 105 -0.34 -8.08 -7.49
CA PRO A 105 -0.47 -6.88 -8.31
C PRO A 105 -0.48 -5.64 -7.39
N GLN A 106 -0.23 -4.45 -7.96
CA GLN A 106 -0.20 -3.22 -7.17
C GLN A 106 -1.61 -2.81 -6.72
N LEU A 107 -2.11 -3.47 -5.68
CA LEU A 107 -3.47 -3.36 -5.14
C LEU A 107 -3.84 -1.93 -4.71
N THR A 108 -2.83 -1.08 -4.47
CA THR A 108 -3.01 0.36 -4.27
C THR A 108 -3.67 1.06 -5.47
N ALA A 109 -3.65 0.48 -6.67
CA ALA A 109 -4.40 0.95 -7.83
C ALA A 109 -5.93 0.77 -7.71
N MET A 110 -6.41 0.05 -6.69
CA MET A 110 -7.83 0.01 -6.33
C MET A 110 -8.28 1.23 -5.51
N LEU A 111 -7.36 2.10 -5.09
CA LEU A 111 -7.62 3.23 -4.21
C LEU A 111 -7.85 4.53 -4.98
N GLY A 112 -9.05 5.10 -4.91
CA GLY A 112 -9.35 6.42 -5.47
C GLY A 112 -9.68 7.50 -4.42
N ASN A 113 -10.06 8.67 -4.93
CA ASN A 113 -10.85 9.64 -4.17
C ASN A 113 -12.23 9.05 -3.84
N ALA A 114 -13.11 9.84 -3.21
CA ALA A 114 -14.45 9.42 -2.79
C ALA A 114 -15.17 8.53 -3.83
N GLY A 115 -15.54 7.30 -3.42
CA GLY A 115 -16.18 6.32 -4.29
C GLY A 115 -15.28 5.71 -5.36
N GLY A 116 -13.95 5.73 -5.19
CA GLY A 116 -13.01 5.10 -6.12
C GLY A 116 -12.67 5.93 -7.36
N LYS A 117 -13.08 7.21 -7.40
CA LYS A 117 -12.82 8.14 -8.50
C LYS A 117 -11.33 8.41 -8.64
N ILE A 118 -10.85 8.38 -9.87
CA ILE A 118 -9.45 8.63 -10.19
C ILE A 118 -9.31 10.13 -10.52
N GLY A 119 -8.42 10.83 -9.82
CA GLY A 119 -8.01 12.20 -10.12
C GLY A 119 -6.49 12.31 -10.09
N ASP A 120 -5.95 13.44 -10.55
CA ASP A 120 -4.51 13.59 -10.77
C ASP A 120 -3.68 13.35 -9.51
N SER A 121 -4.16 13.83 -8.36
CA SER A 121 -3.51 13.59 -7.06
C SER A 121 -3.45 12.10 -6.66
N VAL A 122 -4.40 11.29 -7.08
CA VAL A 122 -4.41 9.83 -6.85
C VAL A 122 -3.34 9.18 -7.72
N CYS A 123 -3.27 9.58 -8.99
CA CYS A 123 -2.26 9.07 -9.92
C CYS A 123 -0.85 9.44 -9.44
N ASP A 124 -0.62 10.70 -9.06
CA ASP A 124 0.67 11.15 -8.52
C ASP A 124 1.07 10.41 -7.25
N GLY A 125 0.12 10.20 -6.34
CA GLY A 125 0.33 9.43 -5.11
C GLY A 125 0.68 7.97 -5.39
N PHE A 126 0.00 7.35 -6.36
CA PHE A 126 0.29 5.98 -6.79
C PHE A 126 1.68 5.85 -7.40
N LEU A 127 2.07 6.77 -8.30
CA LEU A 127 3.40 6.77 -8.90
C LEU A 127 4.52 6.91 -7.84
N LYS A 128 4.34 7.80 -6.86
CA LYS A 128 5.26 7.89 -5.70
C LYS A 128 5.36 6.57 -4.93
N GLY A 129 4.26 5.82 -4.84
CA GLY A 129 4.24 4.48 -4.26
C GLY A 129 5.02 3.47 -5.08
N LEU A 130 4.90 3.51 -6.42
CA LEU A 130 5.69 2.68 -7.33
C LEU A 130 7.19 2.98 -7.23
N ASP A 131 7.57 4.27 -7.21
CA ASP A 131 8.94 4.72 -6.99
C ASP A 131 9.49 4.20 -5.66
N ALA A 132 8.70 4.32 -4.58
CA ALA A 132 9.07 3.83 -3.26
C ALA A 132 9.23 2.29 -3.21
N ALA A 133 8.54 1.57 -4.09
CA ALA A 133 8.67 0.13 -4.28
C ALA A 133 9.78 -0.26 -5.28
N GLY A 134 10.43 0.72 -5.92
CA GLY A 134 11.45 0.48 -6.94
C GLY A 134 10.91 -0.05 -8.26
N ILE A 135 9.61 0.13 -8.53
CA ILE A 135 8.98 -0.26 -9.79
C ILE A 135 9.22 0.83 -10.82
N LYS A 136 9.83 0.47 -11.95
CA LYS A 136 9.97 1.37 -13.09
C LYS A 136 8.66 1.43 -13.87
N TYR A 137 8.28 2.63 -14.28
CA TYR A 137 7.13 2.88 -15.15
C TYR A 137 7.51 3.89 -16.23
N SER A 138 6.74 3.92 -17.32
CA SER A 138 6.92 4.88 -18.41
C SER A 138 5.57 5.20 -19.05
N GLY A 139 5.32 6.48 -19.33
CA GLY A 139 4.08 6.94 -19.96
C GLY A 139 3.28 7.88 -19.07
N GLU A 140 2.03 8.12 -19.46
CA GLU A 140 1.14 9.06 -18.79
C GLU A 140 0.64 8.51 -17.44
N PRO A 141 0.67 9.29 -16.34
CA PRO A 141 0.30 8.84 -14.99
C PRO A 141 -1.07 8.17 -14.91
N ARG A 142 -2.04 8.71 -15.64
CA ARG A 142 -3.40 8.19 -15.67
C ARG A 142 -3.49 6.81 -16.32
N ALA A 143 -2.80 6.62 -17.44
CA ALA A 143 -2.77 5.36 -18.17
C ALA A 143 -2.09 4.27 -17.34
N ILE A 144 -0.95 4.59 -16.70
CA ILE A 144 -0.23 3.69 -15.80
C ILE A 144 -1.16 3.24 -14.66
N TYR A 145 -1.84 4.17 -14.01
CA TYR A 145 -2.76 3.87 -12.92
C TYR A 145 -3.91 2.95 -13.36
N GLU A 146 -4.54 3.25 -14.50
CA GLU A 146 -5.67 2.46 -15.02
C GLU A 146 -5.25 1.06 -15.46
N GLU A 147 -4.06 0.92 -16.05
CA GLU A 147 -3.46 -0.37 -16.39
C GLU A 147 -3.25 -1.23 -15.14
N HIS A 148 -2.61 -0.68 -14.10
CA HIS A 148 -2.42 -1.40 -12.84
C HIS A 148 -3.75 -1.76 -12.18
N ARG A 149 -4.75 -0.87 -12.20
CA ARG A 149 -6.09 -1.16 -11.67
C ARG A 149 -6.74 -2.32 -12.42
N LYS A 150 -6.65 -2.32 -13.75
CA LYS A 150 -7.16 -3.42 -14.57
C LYS A 150 -6.50 -4.74 -14.21
N ILE A 151 -5.17 -4.76 -14.09
CA ILE A 151 -4.40 -5.94 -13.67
C ILE A 151 -4.87 -6.45 -12.29
N CYS A 152 -5.13 -5.55 -11.33
CA CYS A 152 -5.65 -5.94 -10.02
C CYS A 152 -7.02 -6.61 -10.12
N ILE A 153 -7.95 -6.06 -10.90
CA ILE A 153 -9.29 -6.62 -11.07
C ILE A 153 -9.23 -7.98 -11.78
N GLU A 154 -8.43 -8.10 -12.83
CA GLU A 154 -8.24 -9.36 -13.56
C GLU A 154 -7.64 -10.44 -12.64
N TRP A 155 -6.61 -10.08 -11.87
CA TRP A 155 -6.03 -10.96 -10.86
C TRP A 155 -7.07 -11.38 -9.82
N GLY A 156 -7.82 -10.43 -9.25
CA GLY A 156 -8.84 -10.69 -8.24
C GLY A 156 -9.98 -11.58 -8.73
N ALA A 157 -10.35 -11.49 -10.01
CA ALA A 157 -11.34 -12.38 -10.62
C ALA A 157 -10.83 -13.83 -10.79
N SER A 158 -9.52 -14.04 -10.78
CA SER A 158 -8.87 -15.35 -10.97
C SER A 158 -8.35 -16.01 -9.68
N ALA A 159 -8.39 -15.31 -8.54
CA ALA A 159 -7.72 -15.67 -7.28
C ALA A 159 -8.69 -16.03 -6.13
#